data_AF-D1KAX0-F1
#
_entry.id   AF-D1KAX0-F1
#
_cell.length_a   1.000
_cell.length_b   1.000
_cell.length_c   1.000
_cell.angle_alpha   90.00
_cell.angle_beta   90.00
_cell.angle_gamma   90.00
#
_symmetry.space_group_name_H-M   'P 1'
#
loop_
_entity.id
_entity.type
_entity.pdbx_description
1 polymer ?
#
loop_
_entity_poly.entity_id
_entity_poly.type
_entity_poly.pdbx_seq_one_letter_code
_entity_poly.pdbx_strand_id
1 'polypeptide(L)' 'MSVSIRVNDELYSLAKTQAKAEFRTIPSQIEYWARVGRAAMDNPDLPIEMVEKLLIAINEESEPFEFSN' A
#
# COMPACT_ATOMS: atom_id res chain seq x y z
N MET A 1 -3.83 -0.87 -18.17
CA MET A 1 -2.68 -0.40 -18.97
C MET A 1 -1.43 -0.53 -18.12
N SER A 2 -0.37 -1.16 -18.61
CA SER A 2 0.92 -1.23 -17.92
C SER A 2 1.91 -0.28 -18.57
N VAL A 3 2.65 0.47 -17.76
CA VAL A 3 3.73 1.37 -18.20
C VAL A 3 5.02 0.85 -17.60
N SER A 4 6.05 0.66 -18.44
CA SER A 4 7.37 0.25 -17.98
C SER A 4 8.09 1.44 -17.35
N ILE A 5 8.60 1.25 -16.13
CA ILE A 5 9.42 2.25 -15.42
C ILE A 5 10.79 1.66 -15.09
N ARG A 6 11.83 2.49 -15.11
CA ARG A 6 13.15 2.11 -14.61
C ARG A 6 13.23 2.41 -13.12
N VAL A 7 13.73 1.44 -12.35
CA VAL A 7 14.01 1.54 -10.92
C VAL A 7 15.46 1.15 -10.69
N ASN A 8 16.08 1.63 -9.60
CA ASN A 8 17.43 1.18 -9.27
C ASN A 8 17.42 -0.28 -8.77
N ASP A 9 18.56 -0.96 -8.88
CA ASP A 9 18.68 -2.38 -8.51
C ASP A 9 18.48 -2.61 -7.00
N GLU A 10 18.82 -1.61 -6.18
CA GLU A 10 18.66 -1.67 -4.73
C GLU A 10 17.18 -1.67 -4.32
N LEU A 11 16.37 -0.73 -4.84
CA LEU A 11 14.92 -0.69 -4.62
C LEU A 11 14.25 -1.97 -5.12
N TYR A 12 14.67 -2.45 -6.30
CA TYR A 12 14.15 -3.69 -6.84
C TYR A 12 14.44 -4.89 -5.91
N SER A 13 15.66 -4.97 -5.38
CA SER A 13 16.07 -6.05 -4.46
C SER A 13 15.35 -6.00 -3.12
N LEU A 14 15.15 -4.80 -2.57
CA LEU A 14 14.34 -4.57 -1.37
C LEU A 14 12.88 -4.98 -1.61
N ALA A 15 12.27 -4.49 -2.69
CA ALA A 15 10.91 -4.81 -3.06
C ALA A 15 10.73 -6.32 -3.27
N LYS A 16 11.69 -7.00 -3.91
CA LYS A 16 11.65 -8.45 -4.11
C LYS A 16 11.63 -9.23 -2.79
N THR A 17 12.43 -8.80 -1.82
CA THR A 17 12.51 -9.45 -0.51
C THR A 17 11.21 -9.26 0.27
N GLN A 18 10.71 -8.03 0.31
CA GLN A 18 9.49 -7.68 1.04
C GLN A 18 8.25 -8.29 0.39
N ALA A 19 8.14 -8.23 -0.95
CA ALA A 19 7.04 -8.82 -1.69
C ALA A 19 6.89 -10.33 -1.40
N LYS A 20 8.02 -11.04 -1.28
CA LYS A 20 8.02 -12.46 -0.90
C LYS A 20 7.49 -12.69 0.51
N ALA A 21 7.84 -11.82 1.47
CA ALA A 21 7.39 -11.92 2.85
C ALA A 21 5.90 -11.60 3.01
N GLU A 22 5.40 -10.64 2.21
CA GLU A 22 4.02 -10.14 2.29
C GLU A 22 3.08 -10.76 1.25
N PHE A 23 3.51 -11.83 0.55
CA PHE A 23 2.73 -12.51 -0.49
C PHE A 23 2.22 -11.59 -1.61
N ARG A 24 3.02 -10.58 -1.99
CA ARG A 24 2.73 -9.66 -3.10
C ARG A 24 3.61 -9.94 -4.31
N THR A 25 3.23 -9.40 -5.47
CA THR A 25 4.16 -9.29 -6.61
C THR A 25 5.15 -8.13 -6.38
N ILE A 26 6.32 -8.17 -7.03
CA ILE A 26 7.32 -7.11 -6.89
C ILE A 26 6.75 -5.74 -7.32
N PRO A 27 6.07 -5.61 -8.48
CA PRO A 27 5.44 -4.34 -8.84
C PRO A 27 4.38 -3.89 -7.82
N SER A 28 3.56 -4.81 -7.31
CA SER A 28 2.54 -4.49 -6.29
C SER A 28 3.16 -3.98 -4.99
N GLN A 29 4.32 -4.50 -4.58
CA GLN A 29 5.02 -4.02 -3.39
C GLN A 29 5.52 -2.58 -3.58
N ILE A 30 6.07 -2.25 -4.76
CA ILE A 30 6.52 -0.89 -5.07
C ILE A 30 5.32 0.06 -5.13
N GLU A 31 4.22 -0.37 -5.74
CA GLU A 31 2.97 0.41 -5.79
C GLU A 31 2.42 0.67 -4.38
N TYR A 32 2.45 -0.34 -3.50
CA TYR A 32 2.05 -0.21 -2.11
C TYR A 32 2.89 0.86 -1.39
N TRP A 33 4.22 0.79 -1.47
CA TRP A 33 5.09 1.81 -0.88
C TRP A 33 4.85 3.21 -1.45
N ALA A 34 4.63 3.32 -2.76
CA ALA A 34 4.33 4.61 -3.40
C ALA A 34 2.99 5.20 -2.90
N ARG A 35 1.95 4.36 -2.73
CA ARG A 35 0.64 4.78 -2.21
C ARG A 35 0.74 5.22 -0.75
N VAL A 36 1.39 4.42 0.11
CA VAL A 36 1.60 4.76 1.53
C VAL A 36 2.44 6.02 1.65
N GLY A 37 3.56 6.11 0.95
CA GLY A 37 4.46 7.26 0.99
C GLY A 37 3.76 8.56 0.55
N ARG A 38 2.98 8.51 -0.53
CA ARG A 38 2.17 9.66 -0.97
C ARG A 38 1.15 10.06 0.10
N ALA A 39 0.38 9.13 0.62
CA ALA A 39 -0.64 9.42 1.62
C ALA A 39 -0.03 9.97 2.92
N ALA A 40 1.15 9.50 3.33
CA ALA A 40 1.87 10.02 4.49
C ALA A 40 2.43 11.44 4.25
N MET A 41 2.91 11.74 3.04
CA MET A 41 3.34 13.11 2.67
C MET A 41 2.16 14.09 2.64
N ASP A 42 1.01 13.66 2.15
CA ASP A 42 -0.22 14.47 2.11
C ASP A 42 -0.81 14.69 3.52
N ASN A 43 -0.49 13.83 4.49
CA ASN A 43 -1.01 13.85 5.87
C ASN A 43 0.13 13.73 6.89
N PRO A 44 1.02 14.75 7.01
CA PRO A 44 2.25 14.65 7.79
C PRO A 44 2.03 14.44 9.30
N ASP A 45 0.85 14.81 9.81
CA ASP A 45 0.49 14.66 11.22
C ASP A 45 -0.01 13.24 11.56
N LEU A 46 -0.27 12.41 10.56
CA LEU A 46 -0.72 11.04 10.76
C LEU A 46 0.48 10.08 10.84
N PRO A 47 0.56 9.22 11.87
CA PRO A 47 1.54 8.14 11.90
C PRO A 47 1.42 7.23 10.68
N ILE A 48 2.55 6.80 10.13
CA ILE A 48 2.56 5.97 8.91
C ILE A 48 1.75 4.67 9.06
N GLU A 49 1.77 4.05 10.24
CA GLU A 49 0.98 2.86 10.55
C GLU A 49 -0.54 3.13 10.46
N MET A 50 -0.97 4.35 10.81
CA MET A 50 -2.36 4.75 10.68
C MET A 50 -2.74 4.96 9.21
N VAL A 51 -1.85 5.59 8.44
CA VAL A 51 -2.03 5.75 6.99
C VAL A 51 -2.19 4.39 6.31
N GLU A 52 -1.34 3.43 6.64
CA GLU A 52 -1.43 2.05 6.13
C GLU A 52 -2.79 1.40 6.45
N LYS A 53 -3.21 1.44 7.72
CA LYS A 53 -4.49 0.86 8.14
C LYS A 53 -5.69 1.51 7.47
N LEU A 54 -5.67 2.84 7.33
CA LEU A 54 -6.74 3.57 6.65
C LEU A 54 -6.81 3.20 5.17
N LEU A 55 -5.67 3.05 4.49
CA LEU A 55 -5.65 2.61 3.10
C LEU A 55 -6.22 1.19 2.95
N ILE A 56 -5.94 0.29 3.88
CA ILE A 56 -6.55 -1.05 3.90
C ILE A 56 -8.07 -0.91 4.09
N ALA A 57 -8.52 -0.20 5.13
CA ALA A 57 -9.94 -0.03 5.45
C ALA A 57 -10.75 0.60 4.31
N ILE A 58 -10.16 1.51 3.52
CA ILE A 58 -10.81 2.12 2.35
C ILE A 58 -11.01 1.11 1.20
N ASN A 59 -10.16 0.09 1.10
CA ASN A 59 -10.22 -0.93 0.05
C ASN A 59 -10.93 -2.22 0.49
N GLU A 60 -11.18 -2.39 1.79
CA GLU A 60 -12.02 -3.47 2.30
C GLU A 60 -13.49 -3.25 1.91
N GLU A 61 -14.22 -4.35 1.70
CA GLU A 61 -15.67 -4.28 1.51
C GLU A 61 -16.32 -3.78 2.80
N SER A 62 -17.13 -2.72 2.68
CA SER A 62 -17.91 -2.22 3.81
C SER A 62 -19.27 -2.91 3.81
N GLU A 63 -19.58 -3.59 4.91
CA GLU A 63 -20.90 -4.16 5.12
C GLU A 63 -21.84 -3.07 5.67
N PRO A 64 -23.03 -2.88 5.08
CA PRO A 64 -24.05 -2.01 5.66
C PRO A 64 -24.40 -2.47 7.07
N PHE A 65 -24.34 -1.55 8.03
CA PHE A 65 -24.81 -1.85 9.38
C PHE A 65 -26.34 -1.99 9.37
N GLU A 66 -26.85 -3.19 9.59
CA GLU A 66 -28.28 -3.44 9.77
C GLU A 66 -28.68 -3.27 11.25
N PHE A 67 -29.57 -2.32 11.51
CA PHE A 67 -30.22 -2.21 12.81
C PHE A 67 -31.28 -3.31 12.92
N SER A 68 -31.00 -4.37 13.69
CA SER A 68 -32.04 -5.30 14.10
C SER A 68 -32.98 -4.59 15.10
N ASN A 69 -34.27 -4.50 14.76
CA ASN A 69 -35.33 -4.02 15.64
C ASN A 69 -35.56 -4.93 16.85
#